data_AF-A0A3D3G1H8-F1
#
_entry.id   AF-A0A3D3G1H8-F1
#
_cell.length_a   1.000
_cell.length_b   1.000
_cell.length_c   1.000
_cell.angle_alpha   90.00
_cell.angle_beta   90.00
_cell.angle_gamma   90.00
#
_symmetry.space_group_name_H-M   'P 1'
#
loop_
_entity.id
_entity.type
_entity.pdbx_description
1 polymer ?
#
loop_
_entity_poly.entity_id
_entity_poly.type
_entity_poly.pdbx_seq_one_letter_code
_entity_poly.pdbx_strand_id
1 'polypeptide(L)'
;LLLGIFRFGFLIQLISHPVIKSFIIASALLIALSQFKFLFDIPLQTNNVPEFLVSFWQYVRYSNFATLALGITAILFLVYIPAFLNSAFIKTRAGSLIFLIRALPLLLVIVSIGLMYFLNLQQAGIKTVGEIPSSFPPIAIPHWNMQMVIDLLPGAALIAMISFVESLSIAQATALQQRSNLNSNQELIALGLANISAGVTSAFPVTGSLSRTVVNADAGAR
;
A
#
# COMPACT_ATOMS: atom_id res chain seq x y z
N LEU A 1 -16.77 -12.59 5.69
CA LEU A 1 -17.52 -13.13 6.85
C LEU A 1 -18.38 -14.34 6.48
N LEU A 2 -19.44 -14.17 5.66
CA LEU A 2 -20.32 -15.28 5.27
C LEU A 2 -19.56 -16.48 4.69
N LEU A 3 -18.64 -16.23 3.76
CA LEU A 3 -17.78 -17.26 3.18
C LEU A 3 -17.01 -18.06 4.25
N GLY A 4 -16.66 -17.46 5.40
CA GLY A 4 -15.87 -18.10 6.44
C GLY A 4 -16.76 -18.95 7.35
N ILE A 5 -17.95 -18.43 7.66
CA ILE A 5 -19.00 -19.15 8.40
C ILE A 5 -19.43 -20.41 7.64
N PHE A 6 -19.65 -20.29 6.32
CA PHE A 6 -20.00 -21.40 5.45
C PHE A 6 -18.80 -22.26 5.02
N ARG A 7 -17.61 -22.02 5.59
CA ARG A 7 -16.39 -22.82 5.36
C ARG A 7 -15.91 -22.86 3.90
N PHE A 8 -16.09 -21.78 3.15
CA PHE A 8 -15.60 -21.61 1.78
C PHE A 8 -14.10 -21.26 1.69
N GLY A 9 -13.33 -21.41 2.76
CA GLY A 9 -11.88 -21.20 2.75
C GLY A 9 -11.12 -22.11 1.77
N PHE A 10 -11.75 -23.19 1.28
CA PHE A 10 -11.19 -24.05 0.24
C PHE A 10 -11.14 -23.40 -1.14
N LEU A 11 -11.96 -22.37 -1.42
CA LEU A 11 -12.03 -21.73 -2.75
C LEU A 11 -10.68 -21.16 -3.20
N ILE A 12 -9.78 -20.87 -2.26
CA ILE A 12 -8.40 -20.47 -2.56
C ILE A 12 -7.63 -21.52 -3.37
N GLN A 13 -7.89 -22.81 -3.14
CA GLN A 13 -7.20 -23.91 -3.82
C GLN A 13 -7.55 -23.97 -5.31
N LEU A 14 -8.62 -23.28 -5.72
CA LEU A 14 -9.06 -23.19 -7.10
C LEU A 14 -8.35 -22.07 -7.87
N ILE A 15 -7.66 -21.16 -7.18
CA ILE A 15 -6.96 -20.04 -7.82
C ILE A 15 -5.54 -20.50 -8.18
N SER A 16 -5.29 -20.55 -9.47
CA SER A 16 -3.98 -20.95 -9.98
C SER A 16 -2.92 -19.88 -9.69
N HIS A 17 -1.70 -20.33 -9.39
CA HIS A 17 -0.56 -19.45 -9.15
C HIS A 17 -0.29 -18.43 -10.30
N PRO A 18 -0.47 -18.77 -11.60
CA PRO A 18 -0.40 -17.79 -12.68
C PRO A 18 -1.39 -16.63 -12.55
N VAL A 19 -2.62 -16.87 -12.12
CA VAL A 19 -3.64 -15.80 -11.97
C VAL A 19 -3.22 -14.79 -10.92
N ILE A 20 -2.75 -15.27 -9.76
CA ILE A 20 -2.25 -14.41 -8.67
C ILE A 20 -1.04 -13.59 -9.15
N LYS A 21 -0.09 -14.23 -9.84
CA LYS A 21 1.09 -13.53 -10.38
C LYS A 21 0.73 -12.44 -11.37
N SER A 22 -0.13 -12.74 -12.34
CA SER A 22 -0.59 -11.73 -13.32
C SER A 22 -1.31 -10.57 -12.64
N PHE A 23 -2.14 -10.85 -11.64
CA PHE A 23 -2.82 -9.83 -10.86
C PHE A 23 -1.84 -8.92 -10.10
N ILE A 24 -0.84 -9.48 -9.41
CA ILE A 24 0.17 -8.71 -8.66
C ILE A 24 0.98 -7.83 -9.62
N ILE A 25 1.42 -8.35 -10.76
CA ILE A 25 2.21 -7.59 -11.74
C ILE A 25 1.39 -6.46 -12.35
N ALA A 26 0.14 -6.74 -12.76
CA ALA A 26 -0.76 -5.71 -13.30
C ALA A 26 -1.07 -4.62 -12.27
N SER A 27 -1.35 -5.01 -11.02
CA SER A 27 -1.60 -4.07 -9.93
C SER A 27 -0.36 -3.24 -9.62
N ALA A 28 0.81 -3.84 -9.56
CA ALA A 28 2.08 -3.13 -9.34
C ALA A 28 2.36 -2.12 -10.45
N LEU A 29 2.09 -2.47 -11.71
CA LEU A 29 2.21 -1.56 -12.85
C LEU A 29 1.23 -0.38 -12.72
N LEU A 30 -0.05 -0.65 -12.46
CA LEU A 30 -1.06 0.41 -12.30
C LEU A 30 -0.73 1.33 -11.11
N ILE A 31 -0.29 0.77 -9.99
CA ILE A 31 0.16 1.55 -8.83
C ILE A 31 1.35 2.43 -9.22
N ALA A 32 2.36 1.87 -9.90
CA ALA A 32 3.52 2.62 -10.35
C ALA A 32 3.12 3.78 -11.29
N LEU A 33 2.28 3.52 -12.30
CA LEU A 33 1.76 4.54 -13.20
C LEU A 33 0.96 5.61 -12.45
N SER A 34 0.16 5.22 -11.44
CA SER A 34 -0.60 6.16 -10.62
C SER A 34 0.28 7.10 -9.80
N GLN A 35 1.55 6.75 -9.53
CA GLN A 35 2.49 7.64 -8.83
C GLN A 35 3.05 8.75 -9.73
N PHE A 36 3.08 8.57 -11.05
CA PHE A 36 3.59 9.60 -11.98
C PHE A 36 2.80 10.91 -11.86
N LYS A 37 1.50 10.85 -11.59
CA LYS A 37 0.67 12.05 -11.42
C LYS A 37 1.16 12.94 -10.25
N PHE A 38 1.65 12.31 -9.18
CA PHE A 38 2.18 12.99 -8.00
C PHE A 38 3.62 13.43 -8.22
N LEU A 39 4.43 12.61 -8.91
CA LEU A 39 5.83 12.93 -9.20
C LEU A 39 5.99 14.12 -10.15
N PHE A 40 5.15 14.19 -11.20
CA PHE A 40 5.17 15.28 -12.19
C PHE A 40 4.22 16.43 -11.85
N ASP A 41 3.39 16.27 -10.82
CA ASP A 41 2.34 17.21 -10.40
C ASP A 41 1.33 17.59 -11.50
N ILE A 42 0.86 16.60 -12.26
CA ILE A 42 -0.03 16.80 -13.41
C ILE A 42 -1.23 15.82 -13.38
N PRO A 43 -2.41 16.23 -13.90
CA PRO A 43 -3.62 15.41 -13.86
C PRO A 43 -3.57 14.29 -14.91
N LEU A 44 -2.88 13.19 -14.59
CA LEU A 44 -2.80 12.02 -15.47
C LEU A 44 -3.99 11.09 -15.28
N GLN A 45 -4.53 10.60 -16.40
CA GLN A 45 -5.51 9.52 -16.41
C GLN A 45 -4.76 8.20 -16.26
N THR A 46 -5.01 7.48 -15.17
CA THR A 46 -4.20 6.30 -14.78
C THR A 46 -5.00 4.99 -14.81
N ASN A 47 -6.26 5.07 -15.25
CA ASN A 47 -7.16 3.91 -15.32
C ASN A 47 -6.81 2.97 -16.48
N ASN A 48 -6.24 3.53 -17.56
CA ASN A 48 -5.85 2.77 -18.74
C ASN A 48 -4.49 3.24 -19.27
N VAL A 49 -3.65 2.30 -19.67
CA VAL A 49 -2.26 2.58 -20.11
C VAL A 49 -2.22 3.48 -21.36
N PRO A 50 -3.05 3.30 -22.40
CA PRO A 50 -3.05 4.20 -23.55
C PRO A 50 -3.50 5.62 -23.19
N GLU A 51 -4.54 5.76 -22.36
CA GLU A 51 -5.00 7.07 -21.87
C GLU A 51 -3.93 7.77 -21.02
N PHE A 52 -3.19 7.00 -20.22
CA PHE A 52 -2.02 7.49 -19.49
C PHE A 52 -0.97 8.06 -20.44
N LEU A 53 -0.60 7.33 -21.51
CA LEU A 53 0.42 7.81 -22.46
C LEU A 53 -0.01 9.08 -23.18
N VAL A 54 -1.27 9.15 -23.61
CA VAL A 54 -1.82 10.34 -24.27
C VAL A 54 -1.83 11.54 -23.31
N SER A 55 -2.38 11.36 -22.10
CA SER A 55 -2.42 12.43 -21.10
C SER A 55 -1.03 12.85 -20.65
N PHE A 56 -0.09 11.92 -20.51
CA PHE A 56 1.30 12.24 -20.17
C PHE A 56 1.95 13.11 -21.25
N TRP A 57 1.82 12.74 -22.53
CA TRP A 57 2.37 13.55 -23.61
C TRP A 57 1.78 14.97 -23.66
N GLN A 58 0.48 15.09 -23.39
CA GLN A 58 -0.22 16.38 -23.35
C GLN A 58 0.23 17.25 -22.17
N TYR A 59 0.38 16.66 -20.99
CA TYR A 59 0.57 17.42 -19.75
C TYR A 59 2.02 17.51 -19.24
N VAL A 60 2.95 16.70 -19.76
CA VAL A 60 4.35 16.67 -19.26
C VAL A 60 5.03 18.04 -19.28
N ARG A 61 4.67 18.91 -20.23
CA ARG A 61 5.19 20.29 -20.33
C ARG A 61 4.75 21.21 -19.20
N TYR A 62 3.67 20.88 -18.50
CA TYR A 62 3.15 21.63 -17.35
C TYR A 62 3.65 21.06 -16.02
N SER A 63 4.63 20.16 -16.04
CA SER A 63 5.16 19.56 -14.82
C SER A 63 5.91 20.58 -13.95
N ASN A 64 5.76 20.45 -12.64
CA ASN A 64 6.51 21.26 -11.68
C ASN A 64 7.90 20.65 -11.48
N PHE A 65 8.94 21.37 -11.91
CA PHE A 65 10.32 20.91 -11.80
C PHE A 65 10.78 20.73 -10.34
N ALA A 66 10.32 21.58 -9.40
CA ALA A 66 10.67 21.47 -8.00
C ALA A 66 10.07 20.20 -7.37
N THR A 67 8.81 19.89 -7.66
CA THR A 67 8.15 18.64 -7.23
C THR A 67 8.87 17.42 -7.81
N LEU A 68 9.21 17.46 -9.10
CA LEU A 68 9.93 16.39 -9.77
C LEU A 68 11.31 16.17 -9.14
N ALA A 69 12.08 17.25 -8.91
CA ALA A 69 13.39 17.18 -8.29
C ALA A 69 13.31 16.56 -6.89
N LEU A 70 12.41 17.04 -6.03
CA LEU A 70 12.20 16.47 -4.70
C LEU A 70 11.81 14.99 -4.76
N GLY A 71 10.88 14.63 -5.62
CA GLY A 71 10.42 13.24 -5.77
C GLY A 71 11.53 12.31 -6.27
N ILE A 72 12.31 12.74 -7.26
CA ILE A 72 13.47 11.97 -7.75
C ILE A 72 14.52 11.84 -6.64
N THR A 73 14.86 12.94 -5.94
CA THR A 73 15.81 12.88 -4.81
C THR A 73 15.33 11.93 -3.71
N ALA A 74 14.04 11.94 -3.39
CA ALA A 74 13.42 11.02 -2.44
C ALA A 74 13.54 9.54 -2.90
N ILE A 75 13.27 9.25 -4.17
CA ILE A 75 13.41 7.91 -4.74
C ILE A 75 14.88 7.45 -4.68
N LEU A 76 15.81 8.30 -5.14
CA LEU A 76 17.25 8.00 -5.10
C LEU A 76 17.71 7.75 -3.66
N PHE A 77 17.23 8.55 -2.71
CA PHE A 77 17.53 8.36 -1.29
C PHE A 77 17.04 6.98 -0.79
N LEU A 78 15.80 6.60 -1.09
CA LEU A 78 15.26 5.30 -0.66
C LEU A 78 15.92 4.10 -1.34
N VAL A 79 16.45 4.25 -2.55
CA VAL A 79 17.11 3.15 -3.27
C VAL A 79 18.58 3.01 -2.86
N TYR A 80 19.33 4.11 -2.82
CA TYR A 80 20.78 4.07 -2.67
C TYR A 80 21.24 4.07 -1.20
N ILE A 81 20.55 4.75 -0.30
CA ILE A 81 20.98 4.85 1.10
C ILE A 81 20.93 3.49 1.81
N PRO A 82 19.88 2.65 1.67
CA PRO A 82 19.91 1.30 2.23
C PRO A 82 21.08 0.46 1.74
N ALA A 83 21.37 0.50 0.44
CA ALA A 83 22.47 -0.24 -0.16
C ALA A 83 23.84 0.25 0.38
N PHE A 84 24.00 1.56 0.51
CA PHE A 84 25.20 2.18 1.07
C PHE A 84 25.40 1.84 2.55
N LEU A 85 24.36 1.96 3.37
CA LEU A 85 24.40 1.63 4.81
C LEU A 85 24.63 0.14 5.07
N ASN A 86 24.20 -0.73 4.16
CA ASN A 86 24.38 -2.18 4.27
C ASN A 86 25.75 -2.66 3.71
N SER A 87 26.56 -1.75 3.16
CA SER A 87 27.88 -2.06 2.61
C SER A 87 28.86 -2.54 3.69
N ALA A 88 29.83 -3.37 3.28
CA ALA A 88 30.83 -3.94 4.20
C ALA A 88 31.64 -2.86 4.94
N PHE A 89 31.91 -1.73 4.28
CA PHE A 89 32.66 -0.62 4.86
C PHE A 89 31.96 0.03 6.06
N ILE A 90 30.64 0.21 5.99
CA ILE A 90 29.87 0.80 7.09
C ILE A 90 29.66 -0.22 8.21
N LYS A 91 29.41 -1.49 7.86
CA LYS A 91 29.26 -2.56 8.85
C LYS A 91 30.50 -2.76 9.71
N THR A 92 31.69 -2.67 9.13
CA THR A 92 32.95 -2.81 9.89
C THR A 92 33.23 -1.63 10.81
N ARG A 93 32.76 -0.43 10.47
CA ARG A 93 33.05 0.81 11.22
C ARG A 93 31.98 1.19 12.24
N ALA A 94 30.70 0.99 11.92
CA ALA A 94 29.55 1.45 12.71
C ALA A 94 28.64 0.31 13.21
N GLY A 95 28.98 -0.95 12.88
CA GLY A 95 28.16 -2.10 13.23
C GLY A 95 26.89 -2.23 12.37
N SER A 96 25.92 -3.01 12.86
CA SER A 96 24.68 -3.29 12.13
C SER A 96 23.68 -2.14 12.26
N LEU A 97 23.46 -1.38 11.18
CA LEU A 97 22.51 -0.26 11.13
C LEU A 97 21.12 -0.67 10.60
N ILE A 98 20.71 -1.92 10.79
CA ILE A 98 19.46 -2.48 10.26
C ILE A 98 18.24 -1.66 10.71
N PHE A 99 18.23 -1.21 11.97
CA PHE A 99 17.15 -0.36 12.49
C PHE A 99 17.01 0.95 11.68
N LEU A 100 18.13 1.61 11.37
CA LEU A 100 18.15 2.89 10.64
C LEU A 100 17.65 2.70 9.20
N ILE A 101 18.04 1.60 8.55
CA ILE A 101 17.53 1.24 7.22
C ILE A 101 16.02 1.05 7.23
N ARG A 102 15.47 0.39 8.27
CA ARG A 102 14.02 0.17 8.41
C ARG A 102 13.25 1.47 8.73
N ALA A 103 13.86 2.38 9.48
CA ALA A 103 13.27 3.68 9.81
C ALA A 103 13.41 4.73 8.68
N LEU A 104 14.16 4.41 7.62
CA LEU A 104 14.51 5.35 6.56
C LEU A 104 13.32 6.04 5.88
N PRO A 105 12.20 5.34 5.55
CA PRO A 105 11.02 6.00 5.00
C PRO A 105 10.40 7.03 5.95
N LEU A 106 10.39 6.76 7.26
CA LEU A 106 9.89 7.71 8.26
C LEU A 106 10.82 8.92 8.39
N LEU A 107 12.14 8.70 8.41
CA LEU A 107 13.13 9.78 8.44
C LEU A 107 13.00 10.69 7.22
N LEU A 108 12.80 10.10 6.04
CA LEU A 108 12.57 10.86 4.81
C LEU A 108 11.35 11.78 4.94
N VAL A 109 10.23 11.28 5.48
CA VAL A 109 9.02 12.09 5.71
C VAL A 109 9.29 13.24 6.68
N ILE A 110 9.95 12.98 7.82
CA ILE A 110 10.28 14.01 8.82
C ILE A 110 11.18 15.10 8.20
N VAL A 111 12.23 14.70 7.48
CA VAL A 111 13.14 15.62 6.80
C VAL A 111 12.39 16.43 5.74
N SER A 112 11.49 15.79 4.98
CA SER A 112 10.71 16.46 3.94
C SER A 112 9.76 17.51 4.54
N ILE A 113 9.10 17.22 5.66
CA ILE A 113 8.28 18.19 6.40
C ILE A 113 9.14 19.37 6.87
N GLY A 114 10.32 19.09 7.45
CA GLY A 114 11.26 20.13 7.87
C GLY A 114 11.70 21.03 6.71
N LEU A 115 12.09 20.44 5.58
CA LEU A 115 12.48 21.18 4.37
C LEU A 115 11.33 22.05 3.85
N MET A 116 10.10 21.52 3.79
CA MET A 116 8.93 22.28 3.36
C MET A 116 8.68 23.50 4.27
N TYR A 117 8.84 23.34 5.59
CA TYR A 117 8.62 24.39 6.57
C TYR A 117 9.72 25.46 6.54
N PHE A 118 11.01 25.07 6.60
CA PHE A 118 12.11 26.02 6.71
C PHE A 118 12.45 26.73 5.39
N LEU A 119 12.30 26.05 4.25
CA LEU A 119 12.61 26.61 2.93
C LEU A 119 11.39 27.20 2.21
N ASN A 120 10.21 27.19 2.83
CA ASN A 120 8.94 27.68 2.26
C ASN A 120 8.68 27.17 0.83
N LEU A 121 9.01 25.91 0.57
CA LEU A 121 8.95 25.29 -0.76
C LEU A 121 7.53 25.24 -1.37
N GLN A 122 6.51 25.51 -0.55
CA GLN A 122 5.15 25.72 -1.03
C GLN A 122 5.05 26.90 -2.01
N GLN A 123 5.90 27.94 -1.85
CA GLN A 123 5.98 29.07 -2.80
C GLN A 123 6.57 28.65 -4.16
N ALA A 124 7.35 27.57 -4.20
CA ALA A 124 7.85 26.97 -5.44
C ALA A 124 6.79 26.09 -6.15
N GLY A 125 5.54 26.12 -5.67
CA GLY A 125 4.42 25.39 -6.26
C GLY A 125 4.35 23.91 -5.89
N ILE A 126 5.12 23.46 -4.89
CA ILE A 126 5.06 22.09 -4.39
C ILE A 126 3.80 21.92 -3.55
N LYS A 127 2.92 21.01 -3.96
CA LYS A 127 1.68 20.70 -3.25
C LYS A 127 1.96 19.93 -1.97
N THR A 128 1.27 20.30 -0.89
CA THR A 128 1.29 19.60 0.38
C THR A 128 0.06 18.70 0.54
N VAL A 129 0.09 17.85 1.57
CA VAL A 129 -1.04 16.97 1.93
C VAL A 129 -2.30 17.74 2.38
N GLY A 130 -2.22 19.06 2.54
CA GLY A 130 -3.30 19.88 3.05
C GLY A 130 -3.52 19.71 4.55
N GLU A 131 -4.73 20.05 5.00
CA GLU A 131 -5.11 19.92 6.40
C GLU A 131 -5.53 18.47 6.71
N ILE A 132 -4.97 17.92 7.78
CA ILE A 132 -5.34 16.61 8.30
C ILE A 132 -6.28 16.83 9.48
N PRO A 133 -7.54 16.35 9.43
CA PRO A 133 -8.47 16.51 10.53
C PRO A 133 -7.93 15.83 11.78
N SER A 134 -7.94 16.53 12.92
CA SER A 134 -7.45 16.01 14.19
C SER A 134 -8.49 15.20 14.98
N SER A 135 -9.73 15.13 14.49
CA SER A 135 -10.81 14.38 15.13
C SER A 135 -10.74 12.90 14.77
N PHE A 136 -11.27 12.05 15.66
CA PHE A 136 -11.52 10.65 15.30
C PHE A 136 -12.52 10.59 14.13
N PRO A 137 -12.37 9.63 13.21
CA PRO A 137 -13.38 9.40 12.18
C PRO A 137 -14.71 9.07 12.86
N PRO A 138 -15.83 9.65 12.40
CA PRO A 138 -17.13 9.35 12.98
C PRO A 138 -17.45 7.87 12.77
N ILE A 139 -17.90 7.21 13.85
CA ILE A 139 -18.52 5.89 13.76
C ILE A 139 -19.89 6.10 13.14
N ALA A 140 -20.06 5.67 11.89
CA ALA A 140 -21.30 5.86 11.14
C ALA A 140 -21.67 4.56 10.43
N ILE A 141 -22.95 4.22 10.49
CA ILE A 141 -23.48 3.15 9.62
C ILE A 141 -23.51 3.74 8.20
N PRO A 142 -22.85 3.12 7.22
CA PRO A 142 -22.87 3.64 5.85
C PRO A 142 -24.30 3.61 5.33
N HIS A 143 -24.70 4.67 4.62
CA HIS A 143 -25.98 4.64 3.93
C HIS A 143 -25.95 3.57 2.85
N TRP A 144 -26.92 2.67 2.86
CA TRP A 144 -27.09 1.64 1.85
C TRP A 144 -28.54 1.59 1.38
N ASN A 145 -28.73 1.21 0.12
CA ASN A 145 -30.01 0.83 -0.44
C ASN A 145 -29.81 -0.42 -1.33
N MET A 146 -30.90 -1.09 -1.71
CA MET A 146 -30.81 -2.34 -2.46
C MET A 146 -30.12 -2.17 -3.82
N GLN A 147 -30.33 -1.02 -4.48
CA GLN A 147 -29.70 -0.72 -5.76
C GLN A 147 -28.17 -0.62 -5.63
N MET A 148 -27.68 0.13 -4.65
CA MET A 148 -26.25 0.24 -4.34
C MET A 148 -25.63 -1.11 -4.01
N VAL A 149 -26.35 -1.97 -3.29
CA VAL A 149 -25.87 -3.32 -2.99
C VAL A 149 -25.70 -4.09 -4.29
N ILE A 150 -26.69 -4.11 -5.18
CA ILE A 150 -26.62 -4.82 -6.46
C ILE A 150 -25.48 -4.28 -7.34
N ASP A 151 -25.31 -2.96 -7.39
CA ASP A 151 -24.29 -2.31 -8.22
C ASP A 151 -22.86 -2.56 -7.69
N LEU A 152 -22.69 -2.59 -6.36
CA LEU A 152 -21.39 -2.75 -5.72
C LEU A 152 -21.02 -4.21 -5.42
N LEU A 153 -21.99 -5.13 -5.41
CA LEU A 153 -21.76 -6.54 -5.05
C LEU A 153 -20.66 -7.20 -5.89
N PRO A 154 -20.60 -7.03 -7.24
CA PRO A 154 -19.55 -7.64 -8.04
C PRO A 154 -18.15 -7.13 -7.66
N GLY A 155 -18.02 -5.81 -7.49
CA GLY A 155 -16.75 -5.18 -7.07
C GLY A 155 -16.36 -5.59 -5.65
N ALA A 156 -17.32 -5.61 -4.72
CA ALA A 156 -17.10 -6.04 -3.34
C ALA A 156 -16.69 -7.52 -3.26
N ALA A 157 -17.28 -8.39 -4.08
CA ALA A 157 -16.90 -9.79 -4.16
C ALA A 157 -15.46 -9.97 -4.67
N LEU A 158 -15.06 -9.22 -5.70
CA LEU A 158 -13.68 -9.21 -6.19
C LEU A 158 -12.68 -8.71 -5.14
N ILE A 159 -12.99 -7.58 -4.48
CA ILE A 159 -12.16 -7.04 -3.40
C ILE A 159 -12.02 -8.07 -2.28
N ALA A 160 -13.14 -8.64 -1.80
CA ALA A 160 -13.12 -9.64 -0.74
C ALA A 160 -12.29 -10.88 -1.12
N MET A 161 -12.41 -11.35 -2.36
CA MET A 161 -11.62 -12.48 -2.87
C MET A 161 -10.12 -12.14 -2.90
N ILE A 162 -9.75 -10.99 -3.44
CA ILE A 162 -8.35 -10.55 -3.54
C ILE A 162 -7.74 -10.33 -2.15
N SER A 163 -8.44 -9.62 -1.26
CA SER A 163 -7.99 -9.40 0.12
C SER A 163 -7.79 -10.73 0.86
N PHE A 164 -8.68 -11.70 0.64
CA PHE A 164 -8.51 -13.03 1.23
C PHE A 164 -7.30 -13.77 0.65
N VAL A 165 -7.12 -13.77 -0.67
CA VAL A 165 -5.99 -14.42 -1.34
C VAL A 165 -4.66 -13.86 -0.85
N GLU A 166 -4.55 -12.54 -0.77
CA GLU A 166 -3.34 -11.85 -0.33
C GLU A 166 -3.02 -12.16 1.13
N SER A 167 -4.00 -11.97 2.03
CA SER A 167 -3.82 -12.23 3.46
C SER A 167 -3.44 -13.69 3.72
N LEU A 168 -4.12 -14.64 3.07
CA LEU A 168 -3.86 -16.05 3.24
C LEU A 168 -2.48 -16.45 2.68
N SER A 169 -2.05 -15.86 1.57
CA SER A 169 -0.70 -16.12 1.02
C SER A 169 0.39 -15.69 1.99
N ILE A 170 0.23 -14.53 2.64
CA ILE A 170 1.14 -14.04 3.69
C ILE A 170 1.08 -14.95 4.92
N ALA A 171 -0.12 -15.36 5.34
CA ALA A 171 -0.32 -16.24 6.47
C ALA A 171 0.30 -17.63 6.24
N GLN A 172 0.18 -18.19 5.04
CA GLN A 172 0.82 -19.46 4.65
C GLN A 172 2.35 -19.34 4.68
N ALA A 173 2.91 -18.29 4.08
CA ALA A 173 4.35 -18.06 4.10
C ALA A 173 4.89 -17.95 5.54
N THR A 174 4.17 -17.24 6.41
CA THR A 174 4.54 -17.07 7.83
C THR A 174 4.38 -18.37 8.62
N ALA A 175 3.27 -19.09 8.41
CA ALA A 175 3.00 -20.37 9.08
C ALA A 175 4.02 -21.46 8.72
N LEU A 176 4.48 -21.50 7.47
CA LEU A 176 5.56 -22.39 7.03
C LEU A 176 6.88 -22.07 7.73
N GLN A 177 7.22 -20.79 7.91
CA GLN A 177 8.42 -20.37 8.63
C GLN A 177 8.34 -20.71 10.13
N GLN A 178 7.17 -20.51 10.74
CA GLN A 178 6.94 -20.73 12.17
C GLN A 178 6.54 -22.16 12.54
N ARG A 179 6.33 -23.04 11.55
CA ARG A 179 5.78 -24.41 11.71
C ARG A 179 4.45 -24.43 12.46
N SER A 180 3.58 -23.46 12.18
CA SER A 180 2.25 -23.34 12.79
C SER A 180 1.15 -23.87 11.88
N ASN A 181 0.03 -24.29 12.47
CA ASN A 181 -1.15 -24.68 11.72
C ASN A 181 -1.92 -23.42 11.29
N LEU A 182 -2.38 -23.40 10.03
CA LEU A 182 -3.17 -22.30 9.48
C LEU A 182 -4.61 -22.75 9.24
N ASN A 183 -5.58 -21.98 9.75
CA ASN A 183 -7.00 -22.20 9.50
C ASN A 183 -7.55 -21.12 8.57
N SER A 184 -7.70 -21.44 7.28
CA SER A 184 -8.18 -20.50 6.25
C SER A 184 -9.60 -19.98 6.50
N ASN A 185 -10.48 -20.77 7.12
CA ASN A 185 -11.84 -20.31 7.43
C ASN A 185 -11.84 -19.26 8.53
N GLN A 186 -10.98 -19.45 9.55
CA GLN A 186 -10.82 -18.48 10.63
C GLN A 186 -10.23 -17.16 10.11
N GLU A 187 -9.26 -17.23 9.20
CA GLU A 187 -8.71 -16.05 8.52
C GLU A 187 -9.80 -15.26 7.78
N LEU A 188 -10.70 -15.96 7.09
CA LEU A 188 -11.78 -15.32 6.34
C LEU A 188 -12.83 -14.68 7.27
N ILE A 189 -13.09 -15.28 8.44
CA ILE A 189 -13.94 -14.68 9.48
C ILE A 189 -13.27 -13.42 10.03
N ALA A 190 -11.99 -13.49 10.39
CA ALA A 190 -11.22 -12.38 10.93
C ALA A 190 -11.18 -11.19 9.94
N LEU A 191 -10.85 -11.43 8.67
CA LEU A 191 -10.89 -10.41 7.63
C LEU A 191 -12.29 -9.84 7.42
N GLY A 192 -13.32 -10.67 7.51
CA GLY A 192 -14.71 -10.22 7.42
C GLY A 192 -15.07 -9.23 8.52
N LEU A 193 -14.74 -9.56 9.77
CA LEU A 193 -14.98 -8.69 10.93
C LEU A 193 -14.14 -7.41 10.85
N ALA A 194 -12.88 -7.51 10.42
CA ALA A 194 -12.00 -6.36 10.24
C ALA A 194 -12.54 -5.39 9.19
N ASN A 195 -13.05 -5.89 8.06
CA ASN A 195 -13.63 -5.06 7.00
C ASN A 195 -15.01 -4.47 7.37
N ILE A 196 -15.82 -5.17 8.16
CA ILE A 196 -17.06 -4.59 8.72
C ILE A 196 -16.70 -3.42 9.64
N SER A 197 -15.72 -3.61 10.51
CA SER A 197 -15.23 -2.55 11.40
C SER A 197 -14.69 -1.36 10.61
N ALA A 198 -13.89 -1.61 9.57
CA ALA A 198 -13.38 -0.59 8.66
C ALA A 198 -14.50 0.22 8.00
N GLY A 199 -15.53 -0.46 7.48
CA GLY A 199 -16.68 0.21 6.85
C GLY A 199 -17.45 1.13 7.79
N VAL A 200 -17.62 0.74 9.06
CA VAL A 200 -18.29 1.57 10.09
C VAL A 200 -17.44 2.77 10.51
N THR A 201 -16.12 2.68 10.39
CA THR A 201 -15.18 3.77 10.70
C THR A 201 -14.76 4.58 9.47
N SER A 202 -15.48 4.46 8.35
CA SER A 202 -15.18 5.15 7.08
C SER A 202 -13.77 4.86 6.52
N ALA A 203 -13.23 3.67 6.79
CA ALA A 203 -11.96 3.21 6.26
C ALA A 203 -12.14 2.38 4.99
N PHE A 204 -11.11 2.35 4.14
CA PHE A 204 -11.05 1.45 2.99
C PHE A 204 -10.95 -0.02 3.43
N PRO A 205 -11.30 -0.97 2.54
CA PRO A 205 -11.11 -2.39 2.79
C PRO A 205 -9.67 -2.72 3.21
N VAL A 206 -9.53 -3.60 4.21
CA VAL A 206 -8.26 -3.99 4.82
C VAL A 206 -7.91 -5.43 4.50
N THR A 207 -6.60 -5.69 4.42
CA THR A 207 -6.00 -6.99 4.10
C THR A 207 -4.69 -7.19 4.87
N GLY A 208 -4.13 -8.39 4.85
CA GLY A 208 -2.80 -8.67 5.37
C GLY A 208 -1.71 -7.92 4.58
N SER A 209 -0.70 -7.39 5.27
CA SER A 209 0.35 -6.57 4.65
C SER A 209 1.69 -7.29 4.69
N LEU A 210 2.22 -7.71 3.53
CA LEU A 210 3.48 -8.44 3.45
C LEU A 210 4.63 -7.65 4.07
N SER A 211 4.77 -6.36 3.72
CA SER A 211 5.85 -5.51 4.21
C SER A 211 5.80 -5.33 5.72
N ARG A 212 4.61 -5.13 6.31
CA ARG A 212 4.45 -4.99 7.76
C ARG A 212 4.66 -6.31 8.49
N THR A 213 4.17 -7.42 7.95
CA THR A 213 4.37 -8.75 8.53
C THR A 213 5.84 -9.13 8.55
N VAL A 214 6.57 -8.88 7.46
CA VAL A 214 8.02 -9.13 7.39
C VAL A 214 8.76 -8.28 8.42
N VAL A 215 8.50 -6.97 8.49
CA VAL A 215 9.14 -6.08 9.47
C VAL A 215 8.85 -6.53 10.92
N ASN A 216 7.63 -6.99 11.21
CA ASN A 216 7.25 -7.48 12.53
C ASN A 216 7.95 -8.80 12.89
N ALA A 217 7.98 -9.75 11.96
CA ALA A 217 8.68 -11.03 12.13
C ALA A 217 10.19 -10.83 12.31
N ASP A 218 10.78 -9.97 11.48
CA ASP A 218 12.18 -9.55 11.54
C ASP A 218 12.56 -8.77 12.81
N ALA A 219 11.57 -8.20 13.51
CA ALA A 219 11.74 -7.57 14.81
C ALA A 219 11.67 -8.57 15.96
N GLY A 220 11.39 -9.85 15.68
CA GLY A 220 11.33 -10.93 16.67
C GLY A 220 9.97 -11.10 17.35
N ALA A 221 8.91 -10.46 16.84
CA ALA A 221 7.55 -10.68 17.33
C ALA A 221 7.10 -12.13 17.06
N ARG A 222 6.34 -12.71 17.99
CA ARG A 222 5.82 -14.09 17.94
C ARG A 222 4.31 -14.10 18.10
#